data_AF-A0A068YDJ1-F1
#
_entry.id   AF-A0A068YDJ1-F1
#
_cell.length_a   1.000
_cell.length_b   1.000
_cell.length_c   1.000
_cell.angle_alpha   90.00
_cell.angle_beta   90.00
_cell.angle_gamma   90.00
#
_symmetry.space_group_name_H-M   'P 1'
#
loop_
_entity.id
_entity.type
_entity.pdbx_description
1 polymer ?
#
loop_
_entity_poly.entity_id
_entity_poly.type
_entity_poly.pdbx_seq_one_letter_code
_entity_poly.pdbx_strand_id
1 'polypeptide(L)'
;MPLSSVFFTMVVFNNLCLKYLDVAFYFVARSLTTIFNVVLTYLILRKKTCCKAIACCGVIIAGYITSVLQENGLGTLSPLGLFYGLSASFSVSLFSILTSKRLPYIGGSVWRLTFYNNLNASVLFIAGIAVTGELTELQHLPHAFSYLGLFFWSMMLVSGVFGFAISYVTTWQIQVTSPLTHNISGTAKAAAQTILATIISLHFRSVLWWLGNCMVVAGSVAYAYVRHKLALKEHQHQQGTSTDGDQEAPPFETVAIEKDNSSGEH
;
A
#
# COMPACT_ATOMS: atom_id res chain seq x y z
N MET A 1 -13.46 1.95 -12.38
CA MET A 1 -14.51 2.29 -11.40
C MET A 1 -14.24 1.71 -10.01
N PRO A 2 -14.36 0.40 -9.72
CA PRO A 2 -14.21 -0.10 -8.34
C PRO A 2 -12.79 0.13 -7.77
N LEU A 3 -11.74 -0.03 -8.59
CA LEU A 3 -10.36 0.25 -8.20
C LEU A 3 -10.17 1.70 -7.70
N SER A 4 -10.68 2.67 -8.46
CA SER A 4 -10.51 4.09 -8.19
C SER A 4 -11.34 4.56 -7.00
N SER A 5 -12.50 3.94 -6.77
CA SER A 5 -13.29 4.15 -5.55
C SER A 5 -12.54 3.70 -4.30
N VAL A 6 -11.89 2.53 -4.35
CA VAL A 6 -11.07 2.03 -3.24
C VAL A 6 -9.84 2.90 -3.04
N PHE A 7 -9.21 3.37 -4.13
CA PHE A 7 -8.08 4.31 -4.06
C PHE A 7 -8.48 5.64 -3.42
N PHE A 8 -9.61 6.23 -3.81
CA PHE A 8 -10.15 7.44 -3.19
C PHE A 8 -10.39 7.23 -1.68
N THR A 9 -11.08 6.16 -1.33
CA THR A 9 -11.35 5.77 0.08
C THR A 9 -10.07 5.58 0.88
N MET A 10 -9.06 4.94 0.27
CA MET A 10 -7.74 4.74 0.84
C MET A 10 -7.07 6.08 1.18
N VAL A 11 -7.09 7.05 0.27
CA VAL A 11 -6.47 8.36 0.50
C VAL A 11 -7.23 9.16 1.55
N VAL A 12 -8.56 9.20 1.49
CA VAL A 12 -9.40 9.92 2.46
C VAL A 12 -9.19 9.38 3.87
N PHE A 13 -9.30 8.07 4.07
CA PHE A 13 -9.10 7.49 5.41
C PHE A 13 -7.66 7.60 5.91
N ASN A 14 -6.65 7.56 5.03
CA ASN A 14 -5.26 7.81 5.45
C ASN A 14 -5.06 9.25 5.93
N ASN A 15 -5.65 10.23 5.26
CA ASN A 15 -5.56 11.63 5.69
C ASN A 15 -6.33 11.88 6.99
N LEU A 16 -7.54 11.32 7.12
CA LEU A 16 -8.31 11.40 8.37
C LEU A 16 -7.60 10.69 9.52
N CYS A 17 -6.96 9.54 9.27
CA CYS A 17 -6.14 8.84 10.24
C CYS A 17 -5.02 9.76 10.76
N LEU A 18 -4.25 10.41 9.87
CA LEU A 18 -3.19 11.34 10.26
C LEU A 18 -3.70 12.61 10.96
N LYS A 19 -4.96 13.00 10.75
CA LYS A 19 -5.57 14.13 11.45
C LYS A 19 -5.92 13.81 12.91
N TYR A 20 -6.29 12.56 13.21
CA TYR A 20 -6.77 12.14 14.53
C TYR A 20 -5.79 11.25 15.30
N LEU A 21 -4.69 10.81 14.67
CA LEU A 21 -3.69 9.93 15.26
C LEU A 21 -2.28 10.52 15.14
N ASP A 22 -1.50 10.29 16.19
CA ASP A 22 -0.07 10.53 16.19
C ASP A 22 0.67 9.67 15.15
N VAL A 23 1.79 10.20 14.65
CA VAL A 23 2.66 9.54 13.67
C VAL A 23 3.12 8.15 14.16
N ALA A 24 3.36 8.02 15.47
CA ALA A 24 3.72 6.77 16.12
C ALA A 24 2.63 5.69 15.98
N PHE A 25 1.36 6.08 16.17
CA PHE A 25 0.23 5.17 16.07
C PHE A 25 -0.16 4.92 14.61
N TYR A 26 0.10 5.87 13.71
CA TYR A 26 -0.08 5.68 12.27
C TYR A 26 0.75 4.49 11.73
N PHE A 27 1.99 4.30 12.19
CA PHE A 27 2.78 3.12 11.84
C PHE A 27 2.13 1.81 12.30
N VAL A 28 1.63 1.79 13.53
CA VAL A 28 0.94 0.64 14.12
C VAL A 28 -0.35 0.33 13.35
N ALA A 29 -1.13 1.35 12.99
CA ALA A 29 -2.29 1.22 12.14
C ALA A 29 -1.90 0.65 10.76
N ARG A 30 -0.80 1.13 10.17
CA ARG A 30 -0.32 0.67 8.85
C ARG A 30 0.10 -0.79 8.83
N SER A 31 0.67 -1.32 9.91
CA SER A 31 1.10 -2.72 9.93
C SER A 31 -0.07 -3.73 9.88
N LEU A 32 -1.25 -3.34 10.37
CA LEU A 32 -2.50 -4.12 10.23
C LEU A 32 -2.89 -4.36 8.77
N THR A 33 -2.41 -3.52 7.84
CA THR A 33 -2.57 -3.72 6.41
C THR A 33 -2.12 -5.13 6.02
N THR A 34 -1.00 -5.62 6.58
CA THR A 34 -0.49 -6.97 6.32
C THR A 34 -1.51 -8.05 6.72
N ILE A 35 -2.13 -7.93 7.89
CA ILE A 35 -3.16 -8.87 8.38
C ILE A 35 -4.38 -8.86 7.46
N PHE A 36 -4.89 -7.67 7.11
CA PHE A 36 -6.01 -7.57 6.16
C PHE A 36 -5.64 -8.12 4.79
N ASN A 37 -4.39 -7.97 4.34
CA ASN A 37 -3.94 -8.55 3.08
C ASN A 37 -3.99 -10.09 3.14
N VAL A 38 -3.61 -10.71 4.26
CA VAL A 38 -3.71 -12.17 4.44
C VAL A 38 -5.17 -12.62 4.33
N VAL A 39 -6.06 -11.98 5.06
CA VAL A 39 -7.49 -12.30 5.09
C VAL A 39 -8.12 -12.11 3.71
N LEU A 40 -7.87 -10.97 3.06
CA LEU A 40 -8.40 -10.68 1.73
C LEU A 40 -7.80 -11.58 0.65
N THR A 41 -6.52 -11.95 0.75
CA THR A 41 -5.91 -12.91 -0.18
C THR A 41 -6.53 -14.30 -0.03
N TYR A 42 -6.86 -14.71 1.19
CA TYR A 42 -7.58 -15.96 1.44
C TYR A 42 -9.02 -15.89 0.89
N LEU A 43 -9.76 -14.80 1.15
CA LEU A 43 -11.16 -14.65 0.72
C LEU A 43 -11.32 -14.43 -0.80
N ILE A 44 -10.53 -13.52 -1.38
CA ILE A 44 -10.67 -13.09 -2.78
C ILE A 44 -9.91 -14.02 -3.74
N LEU A 45 -8.70 -14.46 -3.35
CA LEU A 45 -7.81 -15.26 -4.20
C LEU A 45 -7.89 -16.77 -3.88
N ARG A 46 -8.58 -17.18 -2.80
CA ARG A 46 -8.75 -18.58 -2.35
C ARG A 46 -7.43 -19.36 -2.18
N LYS A 47 -6.31 -18.66 -1.97
CA LYS A 47 -5.02 -19.31 -1.67
C LYS A 47 -4.97 -19.69 -0.20
N LYS A 48 -4.65 -20.95 0.10
CA LYS A 48 -4.54 -21.44 1.49
C LYS A 48 -3.37 -20.75 2.22
N THR A 49 -3.60 -20.44 3.49
CA THR A 49 -2.59 -19.85 4.38
C THR A 49 -2.08 -20.94 5.31
N CYS A 50 -0.76 -21.06 5.46
CA CYS A 50 -0.17 -22.05 6.36
C CYS A 50 -0.25 -21.60 7.84
N CYS A 51 -0.19 -22.55 8.78
CA CYS A 51 -0.21 -22.26 10.22
C CYS A 51 0.94 -21.33 10.66
N LYS A 52 2.12 -21.39 10.00
CA LYS A 52 3.25 -20.50 10.29
C LYS A 52 2.94 -19.04 9.97
N ALA A 53 2.20 -18.80 8.88
CA ALA A 53 1.74 -17.47 8.50
C ALA A 53 0.72 -16.90 9.49
N ILE A 54 -0.16 -17.75 10.03
CA ILE A 54 -1.12 -17.37 11.08
C ILE A 54 -0.39 -17.02 12.38
N ALA A 55 0.63 -17.79 12.77
CA ALA A 55 1.46 -17.48 13.93
C ALA A 55 2.14 -16.10 13.82
N CYS A 56 2.68 -15.75 12.64
CA CYS A 56 3.24 -14.41 12.41
C CYS A 56 2.18 -13.31 12.53
N CYS A 57 0.95 -13.54 12.06
CA CYS A 57 -0.15 -12.60 12.25
C CYS A 57 -0.48 -12.41 13.74
N GLY A 58 -0.43 -13.47 14.54
CA GLY A 58 -0.58 -13.40 15.99
C GLY A 58 0.46 -12.47 16.66
N VAL A 59 1.72 -12.52 16.22
CA VAL A 59 2.79 -11.62 16.71
C VAL A 59 2.49 -10.16 16.36
N ILE A 60 2.03 -9.88 15.14
CA ILE A 60 1.65 -8.52 14.71
C ILE A 60 0.47 -8.01 15.55
N ILE A 61 -0.55 -8.84 15.80
CA ILE A 61 -1.70 -8.49 16.65
C ILE A 61 -1.26 -8.21 18.09
N ALA A 62 -0.37 -9.03 18.66
CA ALA A 62 0.16 -8.82 20.00
C ALA A 62 0.93 -7.48 20.10
N GLY A 63 1.78 -7.19 19.11
CA GLY A 63 2.46 -5.89 19.01
C GLY A 63 1.48 -4.72 18.91
N TYR A 64 0.43 -4.85 18.09
CA TYR A 64 -0.64 -3.85 17.97
C TYR A 64 -1.36 -3.61 19.30
N ILE A 65 -1.78 -4.67 20.01
CA ILE A 65 -2.44 -4.55 21.32
C ILE A 65 -1.52 -3.86 22.33
N THR A 66 -0.23 -4.20 22.31
CA THR A 66 0.77 -3.59 23.20
C THR A 66 0.89 -2.09 22.94
N SER A 67 0.96 -1.68 21.67
CA SER A 67 0.98 -0.27 21.27
C SER A 67 -0.32 0.46 21.62
N VAL A 68 -1.48 -0.15 21.42
CA VAL A 68 -2.79 0.42 21.80
C VAL A 68 -2.91 0.59 23.30
N LEU A 69 -2.51 -0.40 24.10
CA LEU A 69 -2.61 -0.33 25.55
C LEU A 69 -1.75 0.80 26.11
N GLN A 70 -0.55 0.98 25.54
CA GLN A 70 0.34 2.04 25.96
C GLN A 70 -0.19 3.44 25.63
N GLU A 71 -0.66 3.67 24.40
CA GLU A 71 -1.25 4.97 24.02
C GLU A 71 -2.53 5.28 24.80
N ASN A 72 -3.32 4.26 25.14
CA ASN A 72 -4.49 4.42 26.01
C ASN A 72 -4.07 4.87 27.41
N GLY A 73 -2.99 4.31 27.95
CA GLY A 73 -2.43 4.71 29.24
C GLY A 73 -1.89 6.16 29.25
N LEU A 74 -1.51 6.69 28.08
CA LEU A 74 -1.07 8.08 27.89
C LEU A 74 -2.24 9.05 27.63
N GLY A 75 -3.46 8.55 27.42
CA GLY A 75 -4.64 9.38 27.13
C GLY A 75 -4.66 10.02 25.74
N THR A 76 -3.71 9.67 24.87
CA THR A 76 -3.55 10.21 23.50
C THR A 76 -4.43 9.49 22.47
N LEU A 77 -5.12 8.42 22.87
CA LEU A 77 -5.81 7.54 21.95
C LEU A 77 -7.20 8.07 21.56
N SER A 78 -7.34 8.42 20.27
CA SER A 78 -8.63 8.77 19.67
C SER A 78 -9.33 7.54 19.08
N PRO A 79 -10.54 7.17 19.56
CA PRO A 79 -11.27 6.02 19.01
C PRO A 79 -11.72 6.24 17.56
N LEU A 80 -11.98 7.48 17.14
CA LEU A 80 -12.23 7.83 15.74
C LEU A 80 -10.99 7.62 14.88
N GLY A 81 -9.82 8.02 15.41
CA GLY A 81 -8.53 7.76 14.78
C GLY A 81 -8.31 6.27 14.53
N LEU A 82 -8.58 5.44 15.55
CA LEU A 82 -8.51 3.98 15.45
C LEU A 82 -9.36 3.41 14.31
N PHE A 83 -10.62 3.86 14.21
CA PHE A 83 -11.54 3.44 13.17
C PHE A 83 -11.05 3.83 11.77
N TYR A 84 -10.60 5.07 11.59
CA TYR A 84 -10.03 5.52 10.31
C TYR A 84 -8.73 4.78 9.97
N GLY A 85 -7.88 4.47 10.95
CA GLY A 85 -6.67 3.69 10.76
C GLY A 85 -6.95 2.26 10.28
N LEU A 86 -7.90 1.57 10.92
CA LEU A 86 -8.34 0.22 10.51
C LEU A 86 -8.94 0.24 9.10
N SER A 87 -9.82 1.20 8.81
CA SER A 87 -10.48 1.36 7.51
C SER A 87 -9.50 1.73 6.40
N ALA A 88 -8.50 2.56 6.71
CA ALA A 88 -7.41 2.90 5.80
C ALA A 88 -6.60 1.64 5.46
N SER A 89 -6.15 0.89 6.46
CA SER A 89 -5.36 -0.33 6.26
C SER A 89 -6.11 -1.42 5.49
N PHE A 90 -7.42 -1.56 5.72
CA PHE A 90 -8.28 -2.40 4.90
C PHE A 90 -8.32 -1.94 3.44
N SER A 91 -8.57 -0.64 3.21
CA SER A 91 -8.65 -0.05 1.87
C SER A 91 -7.33 -0.16 1.10
N VAL A 92 -6.18 0.02 1.78
CA VAL A 92 -4.84 -0.16 1.20
C VAL A 92 -4.64 -1.60 0.72
N SER A 93 -5.00 -2.58 1.55
CA SER A 93 -4.90 -4.00 1.17
C SER A 93 -5.84 -4.38 0.05
N LEU A 94 -7.07 -3.87 0.08
CA LEU A 94 -8.02 -4.10 -0.99
C LEU A 94 -7.53 -3.46 -2.30
N PHE A 95 -6.98 -2.24 -2.25
CA PHE A 95 -6.40 -1.56 -3.40
C PHE A 95 -5.25 -2.37 -4.00
N SER A 96 -4.30 -2.84 -3.19
CA SER A 96 -3.13 -3.58 -3.72
C SER A 96 -3.54 -4.92 -4.37
N ILE A 97 -4.51 -5.63 -3.78
CA ILE A 97 -5.04 -6.89 -4.34
C ILE A 97 -5.83 -6.62 -5.63
N LEU A 98 -6.71 -5.62 -5.65
CA LEU A 98 -7.47 -5.26 -6.85
C LEU A 98 -6.54 -4.79 -7.98
N THR A 99 -5.51 -4.01 -7.68
CA THR A 99 -4.50 -3.59 -8.67
C THR A 99 -3.85 -4.82 -9.31
N SER A 100 -3.32 -5.75 -8.51
CA SER A 100 -2.72 -6.98 -9.04
C SER A 100 -3.71 -7.86 -9.80
N LYS A 101 -4.97 -7.94 -9.36
CA LYS A 101 -6.01 -8.70 -10.07
C LYS A 101 -6.40 -8.06 -11.40
N ARG A 102 -6.44 -6.72 -11.49
CA ARG A 102 -6.87 -6.00 -12.71
C ARG A 102 -5.76 -5.83 -13.73
N LEU A 103 -4.49 -5.94 -13.32
CA LEU A 103 -3.33 -5.74 -14.18
C LEU A 103 -3.26 -6.71 -15.39
N PRO A 104 -3.53 -8.03 -15.27
CA PRO A 104 -3.55 -8.94 -16.42
C PRO A 104 -4.66 -8.62 -17.44
N TYR A 105 -5.82 -8.11 -16.99
CA TYR A 105 -6.95 -7.78 -17.88
C TYR A 105 -6.68 -6.59 -18.80
N ILE A 106 -5.68 -5.76 -18.49
CA ILE A 106 -5.30 -4.57 -19.28
C ILE A 106 -3.97 -4.82 -20.02
N GLY A 107 -3.63 -6.10 -20.24
CA GLY A 107 -2.40 -6.50 -20.95
C GLY A 107 -1.11 -6.14 -20.21
N GLY A 108 -1.15 -6.05 -18.87
CA GLY A 108 0.05 -5.75 -18.07
C GLY A 108 0.54 -4.31 -18.14
N SER A 109 -0.17 -3.41 -18.83
CA SER A 109 0.25 -2.01 -18.96
C SER A 109 0.00 -1.20 -17.68
N VAL A 110 1.06 -0.99 -16.89
CA VAL A 110 1.04 -0.15 -15.68
C VAL A 110 0.63 1.28 -16.00
N TRP A 111 1.12 1.81 -17.12
CA TRP A 111 0.84 3.19 -17.52
C TRP A 111 -0.65 3.40 -17.77
N ARG A 112 -1.28 2.48 -18.52
CA ARG A 112 -2.72 2.52 -18.80
C ARG A 112 -3.56 2.38 -17.53
N LEU A 113 -3.20 1.43 -16.65
CA LEU A 113 -3.91 1.23 -15.38
C LEU A 113 -3.80 2.46 -14.46
N THR A 114 -2.61 3.03 -14.35
CA THR A 114 -2.33 4.23 -13.53
C THR A 114 -3.08 5.44 -14.08
N PHE A 115 -3.06 5.66 -15.39
CA PHE A 115 -3.76 6.76 -16.05
C PHE A 115 -5.27 6.70 -15.78
N TYR A 116 -5.91 5.54 -16.04
CA TYR A 116 -7.34 5.37 -15.76
C TYR A 116 -7.66 5.48 -14.27
N ASN A 117 -6.78 5.01 -13.39
CA ASN A 117 -7.00 5.12 -11.96
C ASN A 117 -6.99 6.59 -11.52
N ASN A 118 -5.99 7.36 -11.94
CA ASN A 118 -5.81 8.75 -11.55
C ASN A 118 -6.87 9.67 -12.18
N LEU A 119 -7.27 9.42 -13.43
CA LEU A 119 -8.35 10.16 -14.08
C LEU A 119 -9.70 9.92 -13.39
N ASN A 120 -10.03 8.68 -13.04
CA ASN A 120 -11.27 8.40 -12.30
C ASN A 120 -11.18 8.93 -10.86
N ALA A 121 -10.00 8.87 -10.24
CA ALA A 121 -9.80 9.39 -8.90
C ALA A 121 -9.95 10.91 -8.84
N SER A 122 -9.46 11.67 -9.83
CA SER A 122 -9.61 13.13 -9.85
C SER A 122 -11.09 13.54 -9.88
N VAL A 123 -11.92 12.85 -10.67
CA VAL A 123 -13.38 13.07 -10.68
C VAL A 123 -14.00 12.77 -9.31
N LEU A 124 -13.60 11.66 -8.67
CA LEU A 124 -14.09 11.30 -7.34
C LEU A 124 -13.63 12.31 -6.26
N PHE A 125 -12.41 12.84 -6.34
CA PHE A 125 -11.94 13.87 -5.42
C PHE A 125 -12.70 15.19 -5.59
N ILE A 126 -12.99 15.61 -6.83
CA ILE A 126 -13.83 16.80 -7.09
C ILE A 126 -15.24 16.60 -6.49
N ALA A 127 -15.84 15.44 -6.71
CA ALA A 127 -17.13 15.10 -6.09
C ALA A 127 -17.04 15.08 -4.56
N GLY A 128 -15.95 14.55 -4.00
CA GLY A 128 -15.67 14.54 -2.56
C GLY A 128 -15.63 15.94 -1.97
N ILE A 129 -14.88 16.86 -2.59
CA ILE A 129 -14.79 18.27 -2.18
C ILE A 129 -16.17 18.95 -2.18
N ALA A 130 -17.01 18.65 -3.19
CA ALA A 130 -18.36 19.20 -3.26
C ALA A 130 -19.26 18.68 -2.12
N VAL A 131 -19.13 17.40 -1.75
CA VAL A 131 -19.93 16.79 -0.67
C VAL A 131 -19.46 17.24 0.72
N THR A 132 -18.16 17.45 0.92
CA THR A 132 -17.62 17.91 2.22
C THR A 132 -17.87 19.40 2.49
N GLY A 133 -18.31 20.16 1.48
CA GLY A 133 -18.54 21.60 1.61
C GLY A 133 -17.26 22.44 1.63
N GLU A 134 -16.11 21.85 1.28
CA GLU A 134 -14.81 22.56 1.26
C GLU A 134 -14.66 23.54 0.09
N LEU A 135 -15.71 23.71 -0.73
CA LEU A 135 -15.76 24.70 -1.80
C LEU A 135 -15.54 26.14 -1.29
N THR A 136 -15.97 26.45 -0.06
CA THR A 136 -15.73 27.76 0.58
C THR A 136 -14.27 27.97 0.97
N GLU A 137 -13.50 26.91 1.23
CA GLU A 137 -12.07 27.01 1.52
C GLU A 137 -11.26 27.42 0.28
N LEU A 138 -11.79 27.17 -0.92
CA LEU A 138 -11.16 27.61 -2.17
C LEU A 138 -11.07 29.14 -2.27
N GLN A 139 -11.95 29.87 -1.59
CA GLN A 139 -11.93 31.35 -1.58
C GLN A 139 -10.78 31.91 -0.73
N HIS A 140 -10.24 31.11 0.20
CA HIS A 140 -9.10 31.48 1.03
C HIS A 140 -7.75 31.15 0.35
N LEU A 141 -7.75 30.52 -0.82
CA LEU A 141 -6.53 30.21 -1.57
C LEU A 141 -5.89 31.50 -2.11
N PRO A 142 -4.54 31.60 -2.07
CA PRO A 142 -3.85 32.76 -2.61
C PRO A 142 -4.11 32.90 -4.11
N HIS A 143 -4.49 34.12 -4.53
CA HIS A 143 -4.72 34.44 -5.94
C HIS A 143 -3.51 34.05 -6.80
N ALA A 144 -3.77 33.36 -7.91
CA ALA A 144 -2.73 32.77 -8.76
C ALA A 144 -1.65 33.76 -9.24
N PHE A 145 -2.00 35.04 -9.40
CA PHE A 145 -1.10 36.09 -9.91
C PHE A 145 -0.35 36.89 -8.83
N SER A 146 -0.50 36.57 -7.55
CA SER A 146 0.33 37.14 -6.49
C SER A 146 1.67 36.39 -6.39
N TYR A 147 2.75 37.03 -5.92
CA TYR A 147 4.05 36.36 -5.71
C TYR A 147 3.93 35.12 -4.80
N LEU A 148 3.16 35.24 -3.72
CA LEU A 148 2.86 34.11 -2.81
C LEU A 148 1.99 33.04 -3.47
N GLY A 149 1.07 33.46 -4.36
CA GLY A 149 0.26 32.55 -5.17
C GLY A 149 1.11 31.75 -6.15
N LEU A 150 2.00 32.41 -6.89
CA LEU A 150 2.89 31.74 -7.84
C LEU A 150 3.76 30.67 -7.17
N PHE A 151 4.29 30.97 -5.97
CA PHE A 151 5.01 29.99 -5.16
C PHE A 151 4.12 28.82 -4.72
N PHE A 152 2.93 29.11 -4.19
CA PHE A 152 1.97 28.08 -3.77
C PHE A 152 1.56 27.15 -4.91
N TRP A 153 1.16 27.72 -6.06
CA TRP A 153 0.72 26.95 -7.23
C TRP A 153 1.87 26.19 -7.89
N SER A 154 3.09 26.73 -7.86
CA SER A 154 4.29 26.02 -8.30
C SER A 154 4.57 24.79 -7.41
N MET A 155 4.54 24.96 -6.08
CA MET A 155 4.70 23.84 -5.14
C MET A 155 3.58 22.79 -5.29
N MET A 156 2.34 23.23 -5.52
CA MET A 156 1.22 22.33 -5.84
C MET A 156 1.47 21.53 -7.12
N LEU A 157 1.92 22.18 -8.20
CA LEU A 157 2.23 21.50 -9.47
C LEU A 157 3.36 20.47 -9.27
N VAL A 158 4.43 20.86 -8.59
CA VAL A 158 5.55 19.97 -8.25
C VAL A 158 5.05 18.76 -7.45
N SER A 159 4.25 18.99 -6.41
CA SER A 159 3.66 17.90 -5.62
C SER A 159 2.76 16.98 -6.46
N GLY A 160 2.04 17.52 -7.46
CA GLY A 160 1.21 16.75 -8.38
C GLY A 160 2.04 15.84 -9.29
N VAL A 161 3.18 16.33 -9.78
CA VAL A 161 4.13 15.52 -10.56
C VAL A 161 4.68 14.38 -9.72
N PHE A 162 5.12 14.65 -8.48
CA PHE A 162 5.56 13.59 -7.56
C PHE A 162 4.44 12.63 -7.18
N GLY A 163 3.22 13.12 -6.97
CA GLY A 163 2.04 12.29 -6.68
C GLY A 163 1.73 11.32 -7.83
N PHE A 164 1.78 11.80 -9.06
CA PHE A 164 1.65 10.96 -10.25
C PHE A 164 2.77 9.92 -10.34
N ALA A 165 4.03 10.33 -10.11
CA ALA A 165 5.18 9.44 -10.13
C ALA A 165 5.07 8.34 -9.05
N ILE A 166 4.67 8.69 -7.83
CA ILE A 166 4.42 7.72 -6.76
C ILE A 166 3.30 6.75 -7.15
N SER A 167 2.20 7.24 -7.74
CA SER A 167 1.11 6.37 -8.20
C SER A 167 1.56 5.38 -9.26
N TYR A 168 2.44 5.80 -10.18
CA TYR A 168 3.02 4.93 -11.19
C TYR A 168 3.94 3.88 -10.56
N VAL A 169 4.89 4.32 -9.72
CA VAL A 169 5.86 3.44 -9.05
C VAL A 169 5.16 2.45 -8.13
N THR A 170 4.11 2.84 -7.41
CA THR A 170 3.31 1.94 -6.57
C THR A 170 2.66 0.83 -7.41
N THR A 171 2.05 1.19 -8.54
CA THR A 171 1.42 0.20 -9.43
C THR A 171 2.46 -0.73 -10.06
N TRP A 172 3.61 -0.18 -10.46
CA TRP A 172 4.73 -0.94 -10.98
C TRP A 172 5.33 -1.88 -9.93
N GLN A 173 5.49 -1.43 -8.68
CA GLN A 173 5.96 -2.24 -7.58
C GLN A 173 5.03 -3.43 -7.34
N ILE A 174 3.71 -3.20 -7.36
CA ILE A 174 2.72 -4.28 -7.21
C ILE A 174 2.81 -5.27 -8.37
N GLN A 175 3.08 -4.80 -9.60
CA GLN A 175 3.27 -5.66 -10.77
C GLN A 175 4.47 -6.58 -10.63
N VAL A 176 5.65 -6.01 -10.36
CA VAL A 176 6.93 -6.76 -10.40
C VAL A 176 7.17 -7.58 -9.14
N THR A 177 6.41 -7.32 -8.07
CA THR A 177 6.50 -8.06 -6.81
C THR A 177 5.19 -8.79 -6.49
N SER A 178 4.44 -8.32 -5.51
CA SER A 178 3.11 -8.80 -5.16
C SER A 178 2.38 -7.75 -4.32
N PRO A 179 1.04 -7.82 -4.22
CA PRO A 179 0.25 -7.00 -3.28
C PRO A 179 0.77 -7.08 -1.84
N LEU A 180 1.25 -8.26 -1.45
CA LEU A 180 1.78 -8.48 -0.12
C LEU A 180 3.12 -7.75 0.06
N THR A 181 4.06 -7.94 -0.86
CA THR A 181 5.38 -7.30 -0.80
C THR A 181 5.25 -5.79 -0.76
N HIS A 182 4.35 -5.21 -1.57
CA HIS A 182 4.04 -3.77 -1.52
C HIS A 182 3.57 -3.32 -0.13
N ASN A 183 2.66 -4.06 0.50
CA ASN A 183 2.14 -3.69 1.82
C ASN A 183 3.21 -3.81 2.92
N ILE A 184 4.13 -4.77 2.80
CA ILE A 184 5.26 -4.93 3.72
C ILE A 184 6.28 -3.79 3.50
N SER A 185 6.58 -3.42 2.26
CA SER A 185 7.40 -2.24 1.96
C SER A 185 6.78 -0.95 2.51
N GLY A 186 5.46 -0.81 2.42
CA GLY A 186 4.73 0.29 3.05
C GLY A 186 4.87 0.33 4.57
N THR A 187 4.83 -0.85 5.22
CA THR A 187 5.06 -0.99 6.67
C THR A 187 6.51 -0.64 7.04
N ALA A 188 7.49 -1.09 6.26
CA ALA A 188 8.91 -0.74 6.47
C ALA A 188 9.16 0.76 6.28
N LYS A 189 8.57 1.39 5.26
CA LYS A 189 8.61 2.85 5.07
C LYS A 189 8.06 3.58 6.29
N ALA A 190 6.90 3.16 6.80
CA ALA A 190 6.29 3.77 7.98
C ALA A 190 7.13 3.54 9.26
N ALA A 191 7.78 2.38 9.40
CA ALA A 191 8.71 2.11 10.51
C ALA A 191 9.91 3.07 10.46
N ALA A 192 10.55 3.20 9.29
CA ALA A 192 11.67 4.11 9.09
C ALA A 192 11.26 5.57 9.35
N GLN A 193 10.09 5.99 8.85
CA GLN A 193 9.53 7.31 9.13
C GLN A 193 9.32 7.55 10.62
N THR A 194 8.85 6.54 11.36
CA THR A 194 8.60 6.62 12.79
C THR A 194 9.89 6.71 13.61
N ILE A 195 10.92 5.95 13.23
CA ILE A 195 12.26 6.05 13.84
C ILE A 195 12.84 7.45 13.60
N LEU A 196 12.81 7.93 12.35
CA LEU A 196 13.31 9.26 12.00
C LEU A 196 12.56 10.36 12.76
N ALA A 197 11.23 10.29 12.83
CA ALA A 197 10.42 11.23 13.57
C ALA A 197 10.76 11.23 15.07
N THR A 198 11.04 10.05 15.66
CA THR A 198 11.42 9.94 17.08
C THR A 198 12.80 10.54 17.35
N ILE A 199 13.77 10.32 16.45
CA ILE A 199 15.12 10.92 16.55
C ILE A 199 15.04 12.45 16.46
N ILE A 200 14.29 12.98 15.48
CA ILE A 200 14.16 14.42 15.27
C ILE A 200 13.38 15.09 16.41
N SER A 201 12.35 14.43 16.94
CA SER A 201 11.51 15.01 18.00
C SER A 201 12.19 15.06 19.37
N LEU A 202 13.37 14.45 19.53
CA LEU A 202 14.15 14.38 20.79
C LEU A 202 13.34 13.89 22.02
N HIS A 203 12.17 13.28 21.78
CA HIS A 203 11.25 12.88 22.84
C HIS A 203 11.49 11.40 23.16
N PHE A 204 11.93 11.11 24.39
CA PHE A 204 12.13 9.74 24.83
C PHE A 204 10.79 8.99 24.86
N ARG A 205 10.68 7.96 24.03
CA ARG A 205 9.55 7.01 24.04
C ARG A 205 9.89 5.86 25.00
N SER A 206 8.88 5.36 25.71
CA SER A 206 9.05 4.28 26.67
C SER A 206 9.51 2.97 25.99
N VAL A 207 10.22 2.12 26.72
CA VAL A 207 10.74 0.82 26.26
C VAL A 207 9.63 -0.07 25.69
N LEU A 208 8.44 -0.01 26.29
CA LEU A 208 7.29 -0.80 25.85
C LEU A 208 6.83 -0.42 24.43
N TRP A 209 7.04 0.84 24.05
CA TRP A 209 6.67 1.35 22.74
C TRP A 209 7.61 0.77 21.69
N TRP A 210 8.91 0.80 21.98
CA TRP A 210 9.92 0.17 21.14
C TRP A 210 9.69 -1.33 20.99
N LEU A 211 9.35 -2.03 22.07
CA LEU A 211 9.02 -3.45 22.01
C LEU A 211 7.81 -3.74 21.10
N GLY A 212 6.72 -2.97 21.23
CA GLY A 212 5.54 -3.11 20.37
C GLY A 212 5.89 -2.88 18.89
N ASN A 213 6.64 -1.82 18.59
CA ASN A 213 7.10 -1.51 17.24
C ASN A 213 8.00 -2.62 16.67
N CYS A 214 8.97 -3.10 17.46
CA CYS A 214 9.86 -4.19 17.07
C CYS A 214 9.10 -5.49 16.80
N MET A 215 8.12 -5.85 17.64
CA MET A 215 7.26 -7.02 17.41
C MET A 215 6.49 -6.92 16.10
N VAL A 216 5.95 -5.73 15.79
CA VAL A 216 5.22 -5.47 14.55
C VAL A 216 6.13 -5.60 13.32
N VAL A 217 7.32 -5.00 13.35
CA VAL A 217 8.29 -5.10 12.26
C VAL A 217 8.76 -6.54 12.09
N ALA A 218 9.18 -7.20 13.18
CA ALA A 218 9.66 -8.57 13.16
C ALA A 218 8.59 -9.54 12.65
N GLY A 219 7.34 -9.40 13.12
CA GLY A 219 6.20 -10.18 12.65
C GLY A 219 5.93 -9.98 11.16
N SER A 220 6.00 -8.75 10.66
CA SER A 220 5.80 -8.42 9.24
C SER A 220 6.90 -9.01 8.35
N VAL A 221 8.17 -8.92 8.77
CA VAL A 221 9.32 -9.50 8.05
C VAL A 221 9.27 -11.02 8.07
N ALA A 222 9.01 -11.63 9.23
CA ALA A 222 8.87 -13.08 9.38
C ALA A 222 7.73 -13.62 8.49
N TYR A 223 6.60 -12.91 8.44
CA TYR A 223 5.49 -13.25 7.57
C TYR A 223 5.89 -13.20 6.09
N ALA A 224 6.58 -12.15 5.66
CA ALA A 224 7.13 -12.02 4.30
C ALA A 224 7.98 -13.23 3.94
N TYR A 225 8.91 -13.59 4.82
CA TYR A 225 9.85 -14.68 4.62
C TYR A 225 9.14 -16.03 4.51
N VAL A 226 8.17 -16.30 5.39
CA VAL A 226 7.37 -17.54 5.36
C VAL A 226 6.60 -17.63 4.04
N ARG A 227 5.96 -16.55 3.59
CA ARG A 227 5.21 -16.55 2.33
C ARG A 227 6.11 -16.71 1.10
N HIS A 228 7.26 -16.03 1.09
CA HIS A 228 8.26 -16.20 0.04
C HIS A 228 8.71 -17.67 -0.07
N LYS A 229 9.06 -18.29 1.06
CA LYS A 229 9.47 -19.70 1.09
C LYS A 229 8.36 -20.67 0.65
N LEU A 230 7.10 -20.36 0.94
CA LEU A 230 5.97 -21.18 0.47
C LEU A 230 5.78 -21.08 -1.04
N ALA A 231 5.87 -19.88 -1.60
CA ALA A 231 5.79 -19.69 -3.05
C ALA A 231 6.88 -20.49 -3.78
N LEU A 232 8.12 -20.46 -3.28
CA LEU A 232 9.21 -21.29 -3.80
C LEU A 232 8.89 -22.79 -3.76
N LYS A 233 8.35 -23.29 -2.66
CA LYS A 233 7.97 -24.71 -2.53
C LYS A 233 6.83 -25.11 -3.47
N GLU A 234 5.86 -24.22 -3.69
CA GLU A 234 4.76 -24.42 -4.65
C GLU A 234 5.31 -24.52 -6.09
N HIS A 235 6.22 -23.62 -6.48
CA HIS A 235 6.89 -23.69 -7.78
C HIS A 235 7.71 -24.97 -7.97
N GLN A 236 8.42 -25.42 -6.93
CA GLN A 236 9.17 -26.68 -6.97
C GLN A 236 8.26 -27.91 -7.09
N HIS A 237 7.10 -27.93 -6.42
CA HIS A 237 6.12 -29.01 -6.59
C HIS A 237 5.52 -29.04 -8.00
N GLN A 238 5.25 -27.88 -8.61
CA GLN A 238 4.75 -27.80 -9.98
C GLN A 238 5.80 -28.23 -11.02
N GLN A 239 7.07 -27.91 -10.80
CA GLN A 239 8.16 -28.38 -11.67
C GLN A 239 8.44 -29.88 -11.50
N GLY A 240 8.45 -30.40 -10.26
CA GLY A 240 8.70 -31.82 -9.99
C GLY A 240 7.58 -32.77 -10.42
N THR A 241 6.33 -32.28 -10.52
CA THR A 241 5.21 -33.06 -11.11
C THR A 241 5.18 -33.00 -12.64
N SER A 242 5.88 -32.04 -13.26
CA SER A 242 6.01 -31.96 -14.72
C SER A 242 7.14 -32.88 -15.24
N THR A 243 8.12 -33.26 -14.40
CA THR A 243 9.25 -34.12 -14.79
C THR A 243 8.92 -35.63 -14.79
N ASP A 244 7.80 -36.05 -14.21
CA ASP A 244 7.35 -37.45 -14.20
C ASP A 244 6.28 -37.74 -15.27
N GLY A 245 5.95 -36.74 -16.09
CA GLY A 245 4.83 -36.76 -17.04
C GLY A 245 5.23 -36.70 -18.51
N ASP A 246 6.25 -35.95 -18.90
CA ASP A 246 6.65 -35.87 -20.31
C ASP A 246 8.16 -35.64 -20.45
N GLN A 247 8.78 -36.62 -21.11
CA GLN A 247 10.10 -36.52 -21.67
C GLN A 247 10.05 -35.58 -22.89
N GLU A 248 10.26 -34.28 -22.68
CA GLU A 248 10.95 -33.38 -23.61
C GLU A 248 11.11 -31.97 -23.01
N ALA A 249 12.35 -31.52 -22.83
CA ALA A 249 12.71 -30.13 -22.61
C ALA A 249 14.14 -29.90 -23.14
N PRO A 250 14.54 -28.66 -23.47
CA PRO A 250 13.89 -27.64 -24.29
C PRO A 250 14.91 -27.07 -25.32
N PRO A 251 14.72 -25.85 -25.86
CA PRO A 251 15.56 -24.79 -25.27
C PRO A 251 14.85 -23.44 -25.08
N PHE A 252 15.33 -22.75 -24.04
CA PHE A 252 15.45 -21.30 -23.90
C PHE A 252 14.98 -20.47 -25.10
N GLU A 253 14.01 -19.58 -24.89
CA GLU A 253 13.99 -18.32 -25.63
C GLU A 253 13.75 -17.11 -24.74
N THR A 254 14.76 -16.26 -24.85
CA THR A 254 15.08 -15.03 -24.15
C THR A 254 14.04 -13.94 -24.38
N VAL A 255 13.84 -13.10 -23.37
CA VAL A 255 13.27 -11.76 -23.52
C VAL A 255 14.06 -10.99 -24.59
N ALA A 256 13.46 -10.67 -25.74
CA ALA A 256 13.98 -9.67 -26.66
C ALA A 256 12.86 -8.96 -27.42
N ILE A 257 13.12 -7.68 -27.62
CA ILE A 257 12.31 -6.62 -28.20
C ILE A 257 12.26 -6.79 -29.73
N GLU A 258 11.08 -6.80 -30.35
CA GLU A 258 10.96 -6.61 -31.81
C GLU A 258 10.02 -5.42 -32.07
N LYS A 259 10.59 -4.42 -32.76
CA LYS A 259 9.92 -3.23 -33.29
C LYS A 259 9.06 -3.65 -34.48
N ASP A 260 7.81 -3.22 -34.52
CA ASP A 260 7.02 -3.30 -35.74
C ASP A 260 7.39 -2.12 -36.66
N ASN A 261 8.10 -2.42 -37.74
CA ASN A 261 8.26 -1.57 -38.91
C ASN A 261 8.23 -2.47 -40.17
N SER A 262 7.08 -2.51 -40.84
CA SER A 262 6.95 -2.68 -42.30
C SER A 262 5.55 -2.16 -42.66
N SER A 263 5.33 -1.12 -43.46
CA SER A 263 5.78 -0.87 -44.84
C SER A 263 5.51 -2.03 -45.79
N GLY A 264 4.43 -1.92 -46.56
CA GLY A 264 4.45 -2.27 -47.99
C GLY A 264 3.67 -3.50 -48.46
N GLU A 265 2.75 -3.23 -49.38
CA GLU A 265 2.27 -4.09 -50.49
C GLU A 265 1.22 -5.16 -50.19
N HIS A 266 -0.06 -4.81 -50.38
CA HIS A 266 -0.79 -5.06 -51.63
C HIS A 266 -2.03 -4.14 -51.74
#